data_AF-A0A2I0TNR3-F1
#
_entry.id   AF-A0A2I0TNR3-F1
#
_cell.length_a   1.000
_cell.length_b   1.000
_cell.length_c   1.000
_cell.angle_alpha   90.00
_cell.angle_beta   90.00
_cell.angle_gamma   90.00
#
_symmetry.space_group_name_H-M   'P 1'
#
loop_
_entity.id
_entity.type
_entity.pdbx_description
1 polymer ?
#
loop_
_entity_poly.entity_id
_entity_poly.type
_entity_poly.pdbx_seq_one_letter_code
_entity_poly.pdbx_strand_id
1 'polypeptide(L)'
;MSKNQLPRKIQYEDDKFNNNAQNVSCFNHLVQANVRNKKKLKEAVYKISAKGITDYKKGFSYAFEQLLNHSVSRANCNKIIMLFTDGGEERAQEIFHKYNEDKKVRVFTFSVGQHNYDKGPIQWMACENKGYYYEIPSIGAIRINTQEYLDVLGRPMVLAGEKAKQVQWTNVYLDALELGLVITGTLPVFNLTKEQNGKINQLILGVMGVDVSLEDIKKLTPRFTLCPNGYYFAIDPNGYVLLHPNLQPKQIGVGIPKVKLRKRRPNVQNPKSQEPVTLDFLDAELENDIKVEIRKKMIDGESGERTFETLVKSQDERYIDKGNRTYTWTAVNGTDYSLALVLPSYSFYYIKAKIEESITQARYTETLKLDHFDEAGYTFIAPREYCNDVKKSDNNTEFLLNFNEFIDRHTPSSSSSYIIKISKEKEMRTKIIDNQNKR
;
A
#
# COMPACT_ATOMS: atom_id res chain seq x y z
N MET A 1 -13.10 -8.70 14.34
CA MET A 1 -13.20 -7.32 13.80
C MET A 1 -11.97 -6.47 14.14
N SER A 2 -11.36 -6.65 15.32
CA SER A 2 -10.06 -6.04 15.71
C SER A 2 -8.95 -6.17 14.65
N LYS A 3 -8.88 -7.31 13.95
CA LYS A 3 -7.88 -7.59 12.91
C LYS A 3 -7.90 -6.66 11.69
N ASN A 4 -9.01 -5.97 11.41
CA ASN A 4 -9.05 -4.99 10.32
C ASN A 4 -8.28 -3.71 10.68
N GLN A 5 -8.00 -3.47 11.96
CA GLN A 5 -7.32 -2.27 12.45
C GLN A 5 -5.81 -2.44 12.57
N LEU A 6 -5.27 -3.64 12.29
CA LEU A 6 -3.83 -3.88 12.37
C LEU A 6 -3.15 -3.43 11.06
N PRO A 7 -2.41 -2.30 11.07
CA PRO A 7 -1.50 -1.95 9.98
C PRO A 7 -0.35 -2.96 9.91
N ARG A 8 0.32 -2.99 8.76
CA ARG A 8 1.31 -4.03 8.42
C ARG A 8 2.63 -3.90 9.15
N LYS A 9 2.93 -2.70 9.68
CA LYS A 9 4.06 -2.48 10.60
C LYS A 9 3.85 -3.19 11.94
N ILE A 10 2.63 -3.68 12.22
CA ILE A 10 2.34 -4.47 13.42
C ILE A 10 2.54 -5.95 13.11
N GLN A 11 3.08 -6.66 14.09
CA GLN A 11 3.10 -8.10 14.11
C GLN A 11 2.11 -8.62 15.14
N TYR A 12 1.50 -9.75 14.80
CA TYR A 12 0.37 -10.25 15.56
C TYR A 12 0.21 -11.75 15.38
N GLU A 13 -0.31 -12.39 16.42
CA GLU A 13 -0.66 -13.80 16.49
C GLU A 13 -1.98 -13.94 17.27
N ASP A 14 -2.76 -14.97 16.97
CA ASP A 14 -3.94 -15.31 17.78
C ASP A 14 -3.68 -16.62 18.52
N ASP A 15 -3.89 -16.57 19.82
CA ASP A 15 -3.83 -17.72 20.71
C ASP A 15 -5.21 -18.02 21.28
N LYS A 16 -5.47 -19.30 21.50
CA LYS A 16 -6.64 -19.78 22.25
C LYS A 16 -6.16 -20.51 23.49
N PHE A 17 -6.90 -20.36 24.58
CA PHE A 17 -6.61 -21.11 25.79
C PHE A 17 -7.90 -21.64 26.40
N ASN A 18 -7.78 -22.83 26.98
CA ASN A 18 -8.72 -23.42 27.91
C ASN A 18 -7.92 -23.92 29.11
N ASN A 19 -7.75 -25.24 29.26
CA ASN A 19 -6.82 -25.85 30.21
C ASN A 19 -5.37 -25.79 29.73
N ASN A 20 -5.12 -25.63 28.42
CA ASN A 20 -3.81 -25.43 27.82
C ASN A 20 -3.88 -24.28 26.81
N ALA A 21 -2.78 -23.55 26.62
CA ALA A 21 -2.64 -22.53 25.59
C ALA A 21 -2.13 -23.16 24.29
N GLN A 22 -2.75 -22.80 23.16
CA GLN A 22 -2.35 -23.23 21.83
C GLN A 22 -2.53 -22.08 20.84
N ASN A 23 -1.65 -22.02 19.85
CA ASN A 23 -1.83 -21.17 18.70
C ASN A 23 -3.11 -21.51 17.93
N VAL A 24 -3.80 -20.50 17.41
CA VAL A 24 -5.05 -20.68 16.66
C VAL A 24 -4.81 -21.19 15.24
N SER A 25 -3.63 -20.90 14.69
CA SER A 25 -3.30 -21.12 13.27
C SER A 25 -2.00 -21.90 13.11
N CYS A 26 -1.50 -21.97 11.87
CA CYS A 26 -0.21 -22.60 11.56
C CYS A 26 1.02 -21.74 11.93
N PHE A 27 0.81 -20.53 12.43
CA PHE A 27 1.90 -19.68 12.93
C PHE A 27 2.22 -20.07 14.37
N ASN A 28 3.51 -20.14 14.71
CA ASN A 28 4.01 -20.45 16.06
C ASN A 28 4.76 -19.25 16.68
N HIS A 29 4.65 -18.09 16.04
CA HIS A 29 5.34 -16.85 16.38
C HIS A 29 4.60 -15.65 15.77
N LEU A 30 4.91 -14.46 16.27
CA LEU A 30 4.39 -13.19 15.76
C LEU A 30 4.76 -12.96 14.29
N VAL A 31 3.76 -12.91 13.42
CA VAL A 31 3.94 -12.66 11.99
C VAL A 31 3.51 -11.26 11.59
N GLN A 32 4.08 -10.75 10.50
CA GLN A 32 3.66 -9.46 9.92
C GLN A 32 2.17 -9.50 9.55
N ALA A 33 1.42 -8.48 9.97
CA ALA A 33 -0.02 -8.38 9.73
C ALA A 33 -0.35 -7.92 8.29
N ASN A 34 0.22 -8.59 7.29
CA ASN A 34 -0.11 -8.40 5.87
C ASN A 34 -1.50 -8.97 5.53
N VAL A 35 -2.03 -8.67 4.33
CA VAL A 35 -3.38 -9.10 3.92
C VAL A 35 -3.53 -10.62 3.97
N ARG A 36 -2.50 -11.35 3.54
CA ARG A 36 -2.49 -12.82 3.45
C ARG A 36 -2.52 -13.48 4.83
N ASN A 37 -1.65 -13.05 5.74
CA ASN A 37 -1.54 -13.57 7.12
C ASN A 37 -2.81 -13.24 7.92
N LYS A 38 -3.32 -12.00 7.79
CA LYS A 38 -4.59 -11.61 8.42
C LYS A 38 -5.75 -12.47 7.94
N LYS A 39 -5.81 -12.83 6.64
CA LYS A 39 -6.84 -13.73 6.12
C LYS A 39 -6.73 -15.12 6.75
N LYS A 40 -5.54 -15.71 6.82
CA LYS A 40 -5.32 -17.03 7.44
C LYS A 40 -5.75 -17.05 8.91
N LEU A 41 -5.37 -16.03 9.66
CA LEU A 41 -5.79 -15.86 11.05
C LEU A 41 -7.31 -15.68 11.19
N LYS A 42 -7.97 -14.92 10.30
CA LYS A 42 -9.44 -14.76 10.29
C LYS A 42 -10.14 -16.10 10.04
N GLU A 43 -9.66 -16.88 9.07
CA GLU A 43 -10.20 -18.21 8.76
C GLU A 43 -10.05 -19.20 9.91
N ALA A 44 -8.91 -19.16 10.62
CA ALA A 44 -8.64 -20.02 11.76
C ALA A 44 -9.52 -19.66 12.97
N VAL A 45 -9.68 -18.37 13.29
CA VAL A 45 -10.57 -17.92 14.38
C VAL A 45 -12.02 -18.32 14.15
N TYR A 46 -12.50 -18.33 12.89
CA TYR A 46 -13.87 -18.75 12.59
C TYR A 46 -14.14 -20.23 12.90
N LYS A 47 -13.08 -21.05 13.01
CA LYS A 47 -13.18 -22.50 13.29
C LYS A 47 -13.03 -22.85 14.77
N ILE A 48 -12.81 -21.87 15.64
CA ILE A 48 -12.65 -22.12 17.08
C ILE A 48 -13.96 -22.64 17.67
N SER A 49 -13.87 -23.71 18.45
CA SER A 49 -14.95 -24.22 19.30
C SER A 49 -14.56 -24.10 20.77
N ALA A 50 -15.47 -23.59 21.59
CA ALA A 50 -15.25 -23.44 23.03
C ALA A 50 -15.54 -24.77 23.75
N LYS A 51 -14.57 -25.26 24.53
CA LYS A 51 -14.70 -26.44 25.41
C LYS A 51 -13.60 -26.42 26.47
N GLY A 52 -13.94 -26.77 27.72
CA GLY A 52 -12.98 -26.91 28.82
C GLY A 52 -13.16 -25.84 29.90
N ILE A 53 -12.18 -25.76 30.80
CA ILE A 53 -12.10 -24.80 31.90
C ILE A 53 -11.16 -23.67 31.49
N THR A 54 -11.34 -22.49 32.06
CA THR A 54 -10.51 -21.30 31.78
C THR A 54 -9.31 -21.25 32.73
N ASP A 55 -8.08 -21.25 32.21
CA ASP A 55 -6.85 -21.06 32.98
C ASP A 55 -6.08 -19.82 32.48
N TYR A 56 -6.21 -18.71 33.22
CA TYR A 56 -5.54 -17.45 32.87
C TYR A 56 -4.03 -17.53 33.04
N LYS A 57 -3.51 -18.32 34.00
CA LYS A 57 -2.07 -18.39 34.26
C LYS A 57 -1.33 -18.96 33.07
N LYS A 58 -1.81 -20.08 32.52
CA LYS A 58 -1.22 -20.68 31.32
C LYS A 58 -1.41 -19.80 30.08
N GLY A 59 -2.59 -19.19 29.91
CA GLY A 59 -2.85 -18.29 28.80
C GLY A 59 -1.86 -17.12 28.75
N PHE A 60 -1.66 -16.42 29.87
CA PHE A 60 -0.73 -15.30 29.93
C PHE A 60 0.74 -15.75 29.87
N SER A 61 1.10 -16.87 30.47
CA SER A 61 2.48 -17.40 30.37
C SER A 61 2.88 -17.61 28.91
N TYR A 62 2.00 -18.26 28.14
CA TYR A 62 2.21 -18.47 26.71
C TYR A 62 2.31 -17.15 25.93
N ALA A 63 1.39 -16.21 26.18
CA ALA A 63 1.41 -14.91 25.52
C ALA A 63 2.71 -14.11 25.79
N PHE A 64 3.24 -14.17 27.01
CA PHE A 64 4.52 -13.54 27.35
C PHE A 64 5.69 -14.24 26.68
N GLU A 65 5.71 -15.57 26.62
CA GLU A 65 6.74 -16.33 25.89
C GLU A 65 6.77 -15.95 24.41
N GLN A 66 5.60 -15.81 23.76
CA GLN A 66 5.50 -15.33 22.38
C GLN A 66 6.02 -13.90 22.22
N LEU A 67 5.71 -13.01 23.18
CA LEU A 67 6.23 -11.65 23.17
C LEU A 67 7.72 -11.53 23.49
N LEU A 68 8.35 -12.56 24.06
CA LEU A 68 9.77 -12.59 24.39
C LEU A 68 10.62 -13.29 23.33
N ASN A 69 10.01 -13.97 22.37
CA ASN A 69 10.75 -14.59 21.29
C ASN A 69 11.47 -13.52 20.43
N HIS A 70 12.80 -13.58 20.38
CA HIS A 70 13.69 -12.64 19.66
C HIS A 70 14.25 -13.21 18.34
N SER A 71 13.96 -14.48 18.03
CA SER A 71 14.54 -15.18 16.87
C SER A 71 13.97 -14.75 15.51
N VAL A 72 12.87 -13.99 15.51
CA VAL A 72 12.13 -13.58 14.32
C VAL A 72 12.26 -12.06 14.14
N SER A 73 12.18 -11.57 12.90
CA SER A 73 12.01 -10.13 12.61
C SER A 73 10.87 -9.57 13.47
N ARG A 74 11.03 -8.39 14.09
CA ARG A 74 10.02 -7.76 14.94
C ARG A 74 9.82 -6.27 14.73
N ALA A 75 8.59 -5.80 14.99
CA ALA A 75 8.28 -4.38 15.02
C ALA A 75 8.97 -3.63 16.18
N ASN A 76 9.24 -4.34 17.28
CA ASN A 76 9.99 -3.87 18.47
C ASN A 76 9.59 -2.49 19.01
N CYS A 77 8.29 -2.16 18.94
CA CYS A 77 7.71 -0.91 19.45
C CYS A 77 6.78 -1.23 20.63
N ASN A 78 5.52 -0.79 20.59
CA ASN A 78 4.52 -1.10 21.60
C ASN A 78 4.24 -2.62 21.67
N LYS A 79 4.49 -3.23 22.83
CA LYS A 79 4.15 -4.64 23.12
C LYS A 79 2.82 -4.68 23.86
N ILE A 80 1.84 -5.37 23.29
CA ILE A 80 0.47 -5.40 23.81
C ILE A 80 -0.08 -6.83 23.79
N ILE A 81 -0.89 -7.15 24.80
CA ILE A 81 -1.72 -8.35 24.85
C ILE A 81 -3.18 -7.89 24.93
N MET A 82 -4.04 -8.45 24.08
CA MET A 82 -5.49 -8.20 24.12
C MET A 82 -6.21 -9.50 24.43
N LEU A 83 -6.92 -9.54 25.56
CA LEU A 83 -7.69 -10.69 26.00
C LEU A 83 -9.18 -10.46 25.76
N PHE A 84 -9.84 -11.38 25.08
CA PHE A 84 -11.29 -11.41 24.92
C PHE A 84 -11.87 -12.54 25.80
N THR A 85 -12.75 -12.19 26.73
CA THR A 85 -13.35 -13.14 27.68
C THR A 85 -14.76 -12.69 28.06
N ASP A 86 -15.58 -13.58 28.61
CA ASP A 86 -16.89 -13.29 29.20
C ASP A 86 -16.80 -13.06 30.72
N GLY A 87 -15.61 -13.00 31.30
CA GLY A 87 -15.42 -12.74 32.73
C GLY A 87 -14.40 -13.69 33.36
N GLY A 88 -14.13 -13.54 34.65
CA GLY A 88 -13.14 -14.39 35.30
C GLY A 88 -13.07 -14.19 36.79
N GLU A 89 -12.82 -15.27 37.53
CA GLU A 89 -12.68 -15.24 38.99
C GLU A 89 -11.22 -14.98 39.42
N GLU A 90 -10.23 -15.46 38.65
CA GLU A 90 -8.81 -15.36 38.99
C GLU A 90 -8.12 -14.16 38.33
N ARG A 91 -7.24 -13.48 39.08
CA ARG A 91 -6.47 -12.30 38.63
C ARG A 91 -5.09 -12.60 38.02
N ALA A 92 -4.62 -13.85 38.08
CA ALA A 92 -3.31 -14.31 37.58
C ALA A 92 -2.12 -13.40 37.99
N GLN A 93 -2.16 -12.84 39.20
CA GLN A 93 -1.23 -11.80 39.66
C GLN A 93 0.25 -12.23 39.59
N GLU A 94 0.52 -13.48 39.97
CA GLU A 94 1.84 -14.11 39.94
C GLU A 94 2.52 -14.02 38.58
N ILE A 95 1.77 -14.21 37.48
CA ILE A 95 2.31 -14.16 36.12
C ILE A 95 2.71 -12.73 35.74
N PHE A 96 1.89 -11.75 36.11
CA PHE A 96 2.21 -10.34 35.84
C PHE A 96 3.41 -9.85 36.64
N HIS A 97 3.56 -10.29 37.89
CA HIS A 97 4.76 -10.00 38.68
C HIS A 97 6.00 -10.64 38.07
N LYS A 98 5.91 -11.90 37.62
CA LYS A 98 7.06 -12.62 37.03
C LYS A 98 7.50 -12.06 35.68
N TYR A 99 6.56 -11.79 34.76
CA TYR A 99 6.89 -11.47 33.36
C TYR A 99 6.83 -9.98 33.02
N ASN A 100 6.12 -9.16 33.81
CA ASN A 100 5.85 -7.77 33.47
C ASN A 100 5.92 -6.84 34.69
N GLU A 101 6.90 -7.01 35.57
CA GLU A 101 7.10 -6.15 36.75
C GLU A 101 7.26 -4.67 36.36
N ASP A 102 8.11 -4.40 35.35
CA ASP A 102 8.36 -3.06 34.79
C ASP A 102 7.17 -2.44 34.05
N LYS A 103 6.08 -3.20 33.84
CA LYS A 103 4.90 -2.80 33.05
C LYS A 103 5.27 -2.35 31.61
N LYS A 104 6.22 -3.03 30.98
CA LYS A 104 6.63 -2.79 29.57
C LYS A 104 5.58 -3.27 28.58
N VAL A 105 4.84 -4.33 28.92
CA VAL A 105 3.74 -4.85 28.12
C VAL A 105 2.43 -4.27 28.62
N ARG A 106 1.57 -3.81 27.71
CA ARG A 106 0.22 -3.33 28.06
C ARG A 106 -0.81 -4.43 27.86
N VAL A 107 -1.73 -4.58 28.80
CA VAL A 107 -2.78 -5.61 28.74
C VAL A 107 -4.15 -4.96 28.62
N PHE A 108 -4.85 -5.26 27.54
CA PHE A 108 -6.23 -4.81 27.32
C PHE A 108 -7.18 -6.00 27.52
N THR A 109 -8.26 -5.78 28.25
CA THR A 109 -9.26 -6.82 28.51
C THR A 109 -10.61 -6.40 27.94
N PHE A 110 -11.24 -7.33 27.21
CA PHE A 110 -12.53 -7.15 26.56
C PHE A 110 -13.53 -8.13 27.15
N SER A 111 -14.56 -7.61 27.84
CA SER A 111 -15.71 -8.38 28.29
C SER A 111 -16.71 -8.50 27.14
N VAL A 112 -17.01 -9.71 26.66
CA VAL A 112 -17.82 -9.92 25.44
C VAL A 112 -19.12 -10.65 25.75
N GLY A 113 -20.23 -10.11 25.23
CA GLY A 113 -21.56 -10.68 25.37
C GLY A 113 -22.29 -10.18 26.60
N GLN A 114 -23.53 -10.63 26.75
CA GLN A 114 -24.32 -10.42 27.97
C GLN A 114 -24.15 -11.63 28.87
N HIS A 115 -23.53 -11.42 30.03
CA HIS A 115 -23.21 -12.46 31.00
C HIS A 115 -23.25 -11.89 32.42
N ASN A 116 -23.38 -12.78 33.40
CA ASN A 116 -23.43 -12.44 34.82
C ASN A 116 -22.10 -12.75 35.56
N TYR A 117 -21.06 -13.19 34.85
CA TYR A 117 -19.75 -13.42 35.44
C TYR A 117 -19.11 -12.14 35.98
N ASP A 118 -18.28 -12.28 37.02
CA ASP A 118 -17.56 -11.16 37.61
C ASP A 118 -16.56 -10.55 36.62
N LYS A 119 -16.60 -9.22 36.53
CA LYS A 119 -15.73 -8.39 35.69
C LYS A 119 -14.59 -7.75 36.50
N GLY A 120 -14.64 -7.80 37.83
CA GLY A 120 -13.65 -7.20 38.71
C GLY A 120 -12.21 -7.67 38.43
N PRO A 121 -11.95 -8.98 38.30
CA PRO A 121 -10.61 -9.48 38.01
C PRO A 121 -10.05 -9.01 36.67
N ILE A 122 -10.84 -9.01 35.59
CA ILE A 122 -10.39 -8.58 34.26
C ILE A 122 -10.19 -7.06 34.17
N GLN A 123 -10.96 -6.27 34.92
CA GLN A 123 -10.73 -4.83 35.08
C GLN A 123 -9.42 -4.58 35.82
N TRP A 124 -9.17 -5.33 36.90
CA TRP A 124 -7.92 -5.23 37.65
C TRP A 124 -6.70 -5.53 36.77
N MET A 125 -6.75 -6.59 35.94
CA MET A 125 -5.66 -6.93 35.02
C MET A 125 -5.32 -5.78 34.05
N ALA A 126 -6.33 -5.08 33.51
CA ALA A 126 -6.12 -3.96 32.62
C ALA A 126 -5.52 -2.73 33.34
N CYS A 127 -6.06 -2.39 34.52
CA CYS A 127 -5.57 -1.28 35.34
C CYS A 127 -4.11 -1.48 35.77
N GLU A 128 -3.78 -2.67 36.26
CA GLU A 128 -2.45 -3.02 36.77
C GLU A 128 -1.37 -2.99 35.68
N ASN A 129 -1.73 -3.22 34.42
CA ASN A 129 -0.80 -3.29 33.29
C ASN A 129 -0.90 -2.08 32.35
N LYS A 130 -1.35 -0.91 32.82
CA LYS A 130 -1.42 0.35 32.04
C LYS A 130 -2.18 0.20 30.70
N GLY A 131 -3.15 -0.70 30.64
CA GLY A 131 -4.01 -0.90 29.48
C GLY A 131 -5.37 -0.24 29.68
N TYR A 132 -6.40 -0.89 29.17
CA TYR A 132 -7.79 -0.43 29.30
C TYR A 132 -8.77 -1.59 29.24
N TYR A 133 -9.93 -1.38 29.86
CA TYR A 133 -11.04 -2.33 29.88
C TYR A 133 -12.13 -1.86 28.93
N TYR A 134 -12.66 -2.78 28.12
CA TYR A 134 -13.76 -2.52 27.19
C TYR A 134 -14.86 -3.56 27.35
N GLU A 135 -16.11 -3.14 27.17
CA GLU A 135 -17.27 -4.02 27.21
C GLU A 135 -17.96 -4.07 25.84
N ILE A 136 -18.20 -5.26 25.32
CA ILE A 136 -18.82 -5.48 24.00
C ILE A 136 -20.11 -6.29 24.20
N PRO A 137 -21.25 -5.63 24.50
CA PRO A 137 -22.51 -6.33 24.77
C PRO A 137 -23.18 -6.86 23.49
N SER A 138 -22.91 -6.24 22.34
CA SER A 138 -23.59 -6.53 21.08
C SER A 138 -22.71 -6.30 19.85
N ILE A 139 -23.17 -6.77 18.69
CA ILE A 139 -22.46 -6.62 17.42
C ILE A 139 -22.25 -5.14 17.05
N GLY A 140 -23.19 -4.26 17.39
CA GLY A 140 -23.10 -2.82 17.11
C GLY A 140 -21.95 -2.14 17.86
N ALA A 141 -21.63 -2.61 19.07
CA ALA A 141 -20.57 -2.05 19.90
C ALA A 141 -19.16 -2.48 19.47
N ILE A 142 -19.03 -3.58 18.71
CA ILE A 142 -17.73 -4.15 18.31
C ILE A 142 -16.88 -3.11 17.57
N ARG A 143 -17.49 -2.36 16.64
CA ARG A 143 -16.76 -1.44 15.77
C ARG A 143 -16.02 -0.36 16.55
N ILE A 144 -16.68 0.24 17.54
CA ILE A 144 -16.15 1.36 18.32
C ILE A 144 -15.10 0.84 19.30
N ASN A 145 -15.46 -0.14 20.13
CA ASN A 145 -14.62 -0.57 21.24
C ASN A 145 -13.34 -1.29 20.79
N THR A 146 -13.36 -1.91 19.61
CA THR A 146 -12.13 -2.48 19.06
C THR A 146 -11.19 -1.42 18.48
N GLN A 147 -11.64 -0.18 18.19
CA GLN A 147 -10.79 0.90 17.68
C GLN A 147 -10.16 1.77 18.78
N GLU A 148 -10.85 1.93 19.91
CA GLU A 148 -10.51 2.87 20.98
C GLU A 148 -9.16 2.61 21.68
N TYR A 149 -8.59 1.41 21.58
CA TYR A 149 -7.28 1.13 22.20
C TYR A 149 -6.16 2.03 21.66
N LEU A 150 -6.33 2.59 20.46
CA LEU A 150 -5.39 3.55 19.87
C LEU A 150 -5.26 4.83 20.70
N ASP A 151 -6.32 5.26 21.41
CA ASP A 151 -6.26 6.44 22.28
C ASP A 151 -5.30 6.22 23.46
N VAL A 152 -5.20 4.99 23.94
CA VAL A 152 -4.26 4.61 25.02
C VAL A 152 -2.84 4.48 24.51
N LEU A 153 -2.67 3.97 23.29
CA LEU A 153 -1.36 3.88 22.63
C LEU A 153 -0.84 5.24 22.17
N GLY A 154 -1.72 6.20 21.89
CA GLY A 154 -1.36 7.57 21.50
C GLY A 154 -0.79 8.42 22.63
N ARG A 155 -1.05 8.10 23.90
CA ARG A 155 -0.65 8.95 25.05
C ARG A 155 0.85 9.26 25.10
N PRO A 156 1.78 8.29 24.96
CA PRO A 156 3.22 8.58 24.93
C PRO A 156 3.64 9.45 23.74
N MET A 157 2.93 9.33 22.60
CA MET A 157 3.18 10.14 21.41
C MET A 157 2.79 11.60 21.65
N VAL A 158 1.67 11.86 22.34
CA VAL A 158 1.26 13.22 22.73
C VAL A 158 2.28 13.84 23.70
N LEU A 159 2.77 13.06 24.66
CA LEU A 159 3.77 13.52 25.64
C LEU A 159 5.14 13.83 25.02
N ALA A 160 5.49 13.18 23.90
CA ALA A 160 6.73 13.46 23.16
C ALA A 160 6.70 14.83 22.45
N GLY A 161 5.54 15.50 22.38
CA GLY A 161 5.41 16.86 21.87
C GLY A 161 5.83 16.98 20.41
N GLU A 162 6.60 18.01 20.08
CA GLU A 162 7.00 18.30 18.70
C GLU A 162 7.79 17.18 18.03
N LYS A 163 8.55 16.38 18.79
CA LYS A 163 9.31 15.25 18.23
C LYS A 163 8.41 14.19 17.59
N ALA A 164 7.17 14.07 18.05
CA ALA A 164 6.19 13.13 17.51
C ALA A 164 5.40 13.67 16.31
N LYS A 165 5.51 14.97 15.99
CA LYS A 165 4.87 15.58 14.82
C LYS A 165 5.70 15.35 13.57
N GLN A 166 5.75 14.10 13.14
CA GLN A 166 6.41 13.70 11.90
C GLN A 166 5.36 13.30 10.87
N VAL A 167 5.53 13.76 9.63
CA VAL A 167 4.67 13.35 8.52
C VAL A 167 4.94 11.88 8.23
N GLN A 168 3.87 11.08 8.17
CA GLN A 168 3.93 9.66 7.82
C GLN A 168 3.05 9.40 6.61
N TRP A 169 3.59 8.69 5.63
CA TRP A 169 2.88 8.34 4.40
C TRP A 169 2.21 6.97 4.53
N THR A 170 0.98 6.87 4.04
CA THR A 170 0.27 5.59 3.97
C THR A 170 0.77 4.74 2.79
N ASN A 171 0.43 3.45 2.80
CA ASN A 171 0.54 2.62 1.61
C ASN A 171 -0.48 3.10 0.55
N VAL A 172 -0.30 2.63 -0.68
CA VAL A 172 -1.27 2.87 -1.77
C VAL A 172 -2.62 2.25 -1.43
N TYR A 173 -3.69 3.03 -1.58
CA TYR A 173 -5.06 2.56 -1.44
C TYR A 173 -6.00 3.25 -2.44
N LEU A 174 -7.21 2.70 -2.59
CA LEU A 174 -8.25 3.32 -3.41
C LEU A 174 -8.98 4.39 -2.62
N ASP A 175 -9.00 5.60 -3.15
CA ASP A 175 -9.67 6.72 -2.52
C ASP A 175 -11.19 6.45 -2.31
N ALA A 176 -11.71 6.96 -1.20
CA ALA A 176 -13.12 6.83 -0.83
C ALA A 176 -14.04 7.66 -1.73
N LEU A 177 -13.52 8.75 -2.32
CA LEU A 177 -14.24 9.60 -3.28
C LEU A 177 -13.97 9.19 -4.74
N GLU A 178 -13.41 8.00 -4.94
CA GLU A 178 -13.16 7.42 -6.27
C GLU A 178 -12.15 8.20 -7.15
N LEU A 179 -11.24 9.00 -6.56
CA LEU A 179 -10.15 9.66 -7.29
C LEU A 179 -9.18 8.67 -7.95
N GLY A 180 -9.11 7.43 -7.45
CA GLY A 180 -8.24 6.37 -7.92
C GLY A 180 -7.26 5.91 -6.84
N LEU A 181 -6.05 5.53 -7.25
CA LEU A 181 -5.02 5.11 -6.30
C LEU A 181 -4.29 6.34 -5.72
N VAL A 182 -4.27 6.43 -4.40
CA VAL A 182 -3.69 7.57 -3.65
C VAL A 182 -2.80 7.10 -2.51
N ILE A 183 -1.96 8.01 -2.01
CA ILE A 183 -1.29 7.93 -0.72
C ILE A 183 -1.63 9.17 0.10
N THR A 184 -1.70 9.03 1.43
CA THR A 184 -2.00 10.15 2.34
C THR A 184 -0.81 10.45 3.21
N GLY A 185 -0.39 11.70 3.25
CA GLY A 185 0.52 12.21 4.26
C GLY A 185 -0.28 12.56 5.52
N THR A 186 0.05 11.95 6.65
CA THR A 186 -0.68 12.10 7.91
C THR A 186 0.14 12.83 8.96
N LEU A 187 -0.55 13.65 9.78
CA LEU A 187 0.03 14.35 10.93
C LEU A 187 -0.96 14.37 12.11
N PRO A 188 -0.54 13.95 13.33
CA PRO A 188 -1.42 13.97 14.49
C PRO A 188 -1.60 15.37 15.07
N VAL A 189 -2.82 15.70 15.49
CA VAL A 189 -3.16 16.96 16.16
C VAL A 189 -3.38 16.69 17.64
N PHE A 190 -2.63 17.38 18.50
CA PHE A 190 -2.67 17.17 19.95
C PHE A 190 -3.59 18.15 20.64
N ASN A 191 -4.26 17.69 21.71
CA ASN A 191 -5.00 18.58 22.58
C ASN A 191 -4.04 19.25 23.58
N LEU A 192 -3.76 20.53 23.38
CA LEU A 192 -2.82 21.31 24.22
C LEU A 192 -3.50 22.04 25.37
N THR A 193 -4.80 21.82 25.59
CA THR A 193 -5.50 22.42 26.74
C THR A 193 -4.89 21.94 28.05
N LYS A 194 -4.58 22.89 28.93
CA LYS A 194 -4.10 22.63 30.29
C LYS A 194 -5.31 22.63 31.21
N GLU A 195 -5.49 21.56 31.97
CA GLU A 195 -6.45 21.56 33.08
C GLU A 195 -5.99 22.50 34.19
N GLN A 196 -6.92 22.98 35.01
CA GLN A 196 -6.63 23.86 36.17
C GLN A 196 -5.60 23.26 37.14
N ASN A 197 -5.46 21.93 37.14
CA ASN A 197 -4.48 21.19 37.95
C ASN A 197 -3.09 21.05 37.30
N GLY A 198 -2.82 21.73 36.18
CA GLY A 198 -1.53 21.67 35.46
C GLY A 198 -1.29 20.39 34.66
N LYS A 199 -2.23 19.43 34.67
CA LYS A 199 -2.18 18.23 33.81
C LYS A 199 -2.58 18.60 32.39
N ILE A 200 -1.73 18.22 31.43
CA ILE A 200 -1.99 18.36 29.99
C ILE A 200 -2.81 17.17 29.53
N ASN A 201 -3.83 17.41 28.71
CA ASN A 201 -4.60 16.36 28.07
C ASN A 201 -3.70 15.44 27.22
N GLN A 202 -3.77 14.14 27.45
CA GLN A 202 -2.88 13.14 26.82
C GLN A 202 -3.48 12.49 25.58
N LEU A 203 -4.56 13.07 25.03
CA LEU A 203 -5.27 12.55 23.87
C LEU A 203 -5.00 13.41 22.63
N ILE A 204 -5.08 12.77 21.48
CA ILE A 204 -5.10 13.47 20.20
C ILE A 204 -6.50 14.03 19.97
N LEU A 205 -6.60 15.20 19.34
CA LEU A 205 -7.87 15.72 18.82
C LEU A 205 -8.30 14.94 17.57
N GLY A 206 -7.32 14.50 16.79
CA GLY A 206 -7.51 13.75 15.55
C GLY A 206 -6.23 13.68 14.73
N VAL A 207 -6.36 13.26 13.47
CA VAL A 207 -5.27 13.18 12.50
C VAL A 207 -5.67 13.98 11.27
N MET A 208 -4.80 14.87 10.82
CA MET A 208 -4.94 15.56 9.54
C MET A 208 -4.26 14.73 8.46
N GLY A 209 -4.87 14.67 7.27
CA GLY A 209 -4.37 13.95 6.11
C GLY A 209 -4.44 14.81 4.86
N VAL A 210 -3.46 14.68 3.98
CA VAL A 210 -3.47 15.24 2.63
C VAL A 210 -3.15 14.15 1.62
N ASP A 211 -3.98 14.03 0.60
CA ASP A 211 -3.86 12.99 -0.42
C ASP A 211 -2.98 13.45 -1.59
N VAL A 212 -2.18 12.52 -2.09
CA VAL A 212 -1.41 12.66 -3.32
C VAL A 212 -1.82 11.53 -4.26
N SER A 213 -2.33 11.91 -5.44
CA SER A 213 -2.66 10.93 -6.47
C SER A 213 -1.40 10.32 -7.07
N LEU A 214 -1.46 9.00 -7.34
CA LEU A 214 -0.40 8.33 -8.08
C LEU A 214 -0.25 8.85 -9.51
N GLU A 215 -1.27 9.49 -10.07
CA GLU A 215 -1.17 10.15 -11.37
C GLU A 215 -0.25 11.38 -11.32
N ASP A 216 -0.27 12.13 -10.22
CA ASP A 216 0.60 13.29 -10.04
C ASP A 216 2.06 12.86 -9.84
N ILE A 217 2.28 11.77 -9.11
CA ILE A 217 3.63 11.17 -9.00
C ILE A 217 4.12 10.67 -10.37
N LYS A 218 3.24 10.04 -11.17
CA LYS A 218 3.59 9.58 -12.52
C LYS A 218 3.98 10.72 -13.46
N LYS A 219 3.44 11.93 -13.29
CA LYS A 219 3.84 13.12 -14.06
C LYS A 219 5.28 13.54 -13.76
N LEU A 220 5.78 13.29 -12.55
CA LEU A 220 7.17 13.55 -12.15
C LEU A 220 8.16 12.52 -12.70
N THR A 221 7.68 11.35 -13.17
CA THR A 221 8.49 10.28 -13.75
C THR A 221 8.22 10.11 -15.25
N PRO A 222 8.67 11.05 -16.11
CA PRO A 222 8.38 11.00 -17.55
C PRO A 222 9.08 9.81 -18.22
N ARG A 223 8.29 9.01 -18.94
CA ARG A 223 8.76 7.79 -19.62
C ARG A 223 8.91 7.91 -21.14
N PHE A 224 8.55 9.05 -21.74
CA PHE A 224 8.48 9.17 -23.21
C PHE A 224 9.84 9.24 -23.90
N THR A 225 10.86 9.75 -23.21
CA THR A 225 12.26 9.70 -23.68
C THR A 225 12.85 8.30 -23.57
N LEU A 226 12.26 7.45 -22.71
CA LEU A 226 12.65 6.06 -22.56
C LEU A 226 11.98 5.21 -23.65
N CYS A 227 12.63 4.10 -24.01
CA CYS A 227 11.98 3.12 -24.86
C CYS A 227 10.79 2.45 -24.12
N PRO A 228 9.86 1.77 -24.81
CA PRO A 228 8.72 1.09 -24.16
C PRO A 228 9.12 0.07 -23.09
N ASN A 229 10.34 -0.45 -23.19
CA ASN A 229 10.91 -1.38 -22.23
C ASN A 229 11.48 -0.69 -20.98
N GLY A 230 11.72 0.62 -21.01
CA GLY A 230 12.21 1.39 -19.87
C GLY A 230 11.08 1.87 -18.96
N TYR A 231 11.25 1.73 -17.66
CA TYR A 231 10.25 2.16 -16.68
C TYR A 231 10.87 2.52 -15.34
N TYR A 232 10.16 3.38 -14.60
CA TYR A 232 10.45 3.66 -13.21
C TYR A 232 9.67 2.71 -12.31
N PHE A 233 10.24 2.38 -11.16
CA PHE A 233 9.49 1.82 -10.05
C PHE A 233 9.94 2.44 -8.74
N ALA A 234 9.06 2.50 -7.76
CA ALA A 234 9.37 3.00 -6.43
C ALA A 234 8.87 2.02 -5.38
N ILE A 235 9.64 1.82 -4.32
CA ILE A 235 9.30 0.90 -3.23
C ILE A 235 9.29 1.61 -1.88
N ASP A 236 8.46 1.11 -0.97
CA ASP A 236 8.49 1.48 0.45
C ASP A 236 9.56 0.65 1.22
N PRO A 237 9.87 0.99 2.48
CA PRO A 237 10.78 0.23 3.33
C PRO A 237 10.33 -1.20 3.64
N ASN A 238 9.09 -1.55 3.32
CA ASN A 238 8.57 -2.91 3.47
C ASN A 238 8.70 -3.72 2.15
N GLY A 239 9.12 -3.08 1.05
CA GLY A 239 9.27 -3.63 -0.30
C GLY A 239 8.00 -3.62 -1.16
N TYR A 240 6.94 -2.95 -0.72
CA TYR A 240 5.74 -2.73 -1.53
C TYR A 240 5.97 -1.66 -2.58
N VAL A 241 5.47 -1.89 -3.79
CA VAL A 241 5.59 -0.91 -4.87
C VAL A 241 4.61 0.25 -4.68
N LEU A 242 5.16 1.45 -4.67
CA LEU A 242 4.41 2.71 -4.78
C LEU A 242 4.06 2.98 -6.24
N LEU A 243 5.05 2.86 -7.13
CA LEU A 243 4.91 3.10 -8.56
C LEU A 243 5.46 1.88 -9.31
N HIS A 244 4.68 1.31 -10.22
CA HIS A 244 5.13 0.21 -11.09
C HIS A 244 4.15 0.05 -12.28
N PRO A 245 4.60 -0.32 -13.50
CA PRO A 245 3.71 -0.56 -14.64
C PRO A 245 2.63 -1.62 -14.39
N ASN A 246 2.98 -2.67 -13.63
CA ASN A 246 2.05 -3.76 -13.27
C ASN A 246 1.14 -3.45 -12.07
N LEU A 247 1.28 -2.27 -11.43
CA LEU A 247 0.39 -1.86 -10.35
C LEU A 247 -0.96 -1.41 -10.94
N GLN A 248 -2.00 -2.21 -10.69
CA GLN A 248 -3.35 -1.94 -11.18
C GLN A 248 -4.27 -1.37 -10.09
N PRO A 249 -5.31 -0.60 -10.44
CA PRO A 249 -6.32 -0.13 -9.49
C PRO A 249 -7.13 -1.25 -8.82
N LYS A 250 -7.11 -2.46 -9.38
CA LYS A 250 -7.82 -3.61 -8.83
C LYS A 250 -7.21 -4.00 -7.50
N GLN A 251 -8.06 -4.21 -6.50
CA GLN A 251 -7.62 -4.72 -5.21
C GLN A 251 -6.97 -6.10 -5.35
N ILE A 252 -5.91 -6.31 -4.58
CA ILE A 252 -5.15 -7.55 -4.61
C ILE A 252 -5.95 -8.63 -3.89
N GLY A 253 -6.50 -9.55 -4.67
CA GLY A 253 -7.31 -10.65 -4.16
C GLY A 253 -6.46 -11.64 -3.38
N VAL A 254 -6.94 -12.06 -2.21
CA VAL A 254 -6.33 -13.17 -1.47
C VAL A 254 -7.24 -14.39 -1.58
N GLY A 255 -6.72 -15.47 -2.18
CA GLY A 255 -7.40 -16.77 -2.33
C GLY A 255 -8.62 -16.74 -3.27
N ILE A 256 -9.23 -17.91 -3.48
CA ILE A 256 -10.37 -18.06 -4.40
C ILE A 256 -11.65 -17.55 -3.72
N PRO A 257 -12.44 -16.65 -4.35
CA PRO A 257 -13.67 -16.13 -3.78
C PRO A 257 -14.74 -17.23 -3.68
N LYS A 258 -15.21 -17.52 -2.48
CA LYS A 258 -16.33 -18.45 -2.23
C LYS A 258 -17.51 -17.71 -1.60
N VAL A 259 -18.51 -17.38 -2.42
CA VAL A 259 -19.74 -16.71 -1.96
C VAL A 259 -20.89 -17.70 -1.99
N LYS A 260 -21.50 -17.96 -0.82
CA LYS A 260 -22.71 -18.79 -0.73
C LYS A 260 -23.95 -17.97 -1.09
N LEU A 261 -24.33 -17.96 -2.37
CA LEU A 261 -25.47 -17.17 -2.88
C LEU A 261 -26.78 -17.45 -2.14
N ARG A 262 -27.05 -18.71 -1.77
CA ARG A 262 -28.25 -19.09 -1.00
C ARG A 262 -28.37 -18.41 0.38
N LYS A 263 -27.27 -17.88 0.93
CA LYS A 263 -27.27 -17.16 2.22
C LYS A 263 -27.29 -15.64 2.07
N ARG A 264 -27.28 -15.11 0.83
CA ARG A 264 -27.33 -13.67 0.58
C ARG A 264 -28.78 -13.21 0.50
N ARG A 265 -29.10 -12.15 1.22
CA ARG A 265 -30.36 -11.41 1.09
C ARG A 265 -30.15 -10.27 0.08
N PRO A 266 -31.07 -10.05 -0.88
CA PRO A 266 -30.86 -9.10 -1.98
C PRO A 266 -30.72 -7.65 -1.53
N ASN A 267 -31.44 -7.23 -0.49
CA ASN A 267 -31.49 -5.82 -0.06
C ASN A 267 -30.57 -5.51 1.12
N VAL A 268 -29.53 -6.32 1.34
CA VAL A 268 -28.55 -6.10 2.41
C VAL A 268 -27.19 -5.81 1.79
N GLN A 269 -26.77 -4.55 1.89
CA GLN A 269 -25.46 -4.14 1.41
C GLN A 269 -24.38 -4.61 2.39
N ASN A 270 -23.52 -5.50 1.93
CA ASN A 270 -22.33 -5.90 2.69
C ASN A 270 -21.23 -4.86 2.52
N PRO A 271 -20.32 -4.71 3.52
CA PRO A 271 -19.20 -3.79 3.42
C PRO A 271 -18.37 -4.04 2.16
N LYS A 272 -18.10 -2.96 1.41
CA LYS A 272 -17.10 -2.97 0.34
C LYS A 272 -15.69 -3.06 0.96
N SER A 273 -14.74 -3.53 0.18
CA SER A 273 -13.38 -3.80 0.66
C SER A 273 -12.62 -2.52 1.02
N GLN A 274 -11.94 -2.55 2.15
CA GLN A 274 -11.13 -1.46 2.72
C GLN A 274 -9.64 -1.82 2.74
N GLU A 275 -9.25 -2.90 2.06
CA GLU A 275 -7.86 -3.37 2.10
C GLU A 275 -6.97 -2.54 1.17
N PRO A 276 -5.77 -2.10 1.62
CA PRO A 276 -4.88 -1.31 0.79
C PRO A 276 -4.27 -2.17 -0.33
N VAL A 277 -3.95 -1.52 -1.45
CA VAL A 277 -3.37 -2.14 -2.65
C VAL A 277 -1.86 -2.24 -2.46
N THR A 278 -1.39 -3.40 -2.02
CA THR A 278 0.03 -3.63 -1.69
C THR A 278 0.59 -4.78 -2.48
N LEU A 279 1.12 -4.45 -3.63
CA LEU A 279 1.85 -5.39 -4.45
C LEU A 279 3.31 -5.32 -3.98
N ASP A 280 3.94 -6.45 -3.68
CA ASP A 280 5.38 -6.49 -3.45
C ASP A 280 6.10 -6.34 -4.80
N PHE A 281 7.29 -5.77 -4.81
CA PHE A 281 8.15 -5.76 -6.01
C PHE A 281 8.40 -7.17 -6.55
N LEU A 282 8.63 -8.15 -5.68
CA LEU A 282 8.86 -9.54 -6.09
C LEU A 282 7.60 -10.24 -6.60
N ASP A 283 6.41 -9.70 -6.30
CA ASP A 283 5.14 -10.17 -6.87
C ASP A 283 4.80 -9.41 -8.18
N ALA A 284 5.29 -8.19 -8.32
CA ALA A 284 5.06 -7.33 -9.48
C ALA A 284 5.87 -7.78 -10.71
N GLU A 285 7.03 -8.37 -10.49
CA GLU A 285 7.93 -8.90 -11.51
C GLU A 285 8.23 -10.38 -11.27
N LEU A 286 8.82 -11.06 -12.26
CA LEU A 286 9.37 -12.40 -12.04
C LEU A 286 10.54 -12.32 -11.05
N GLU A 287 10.42 -13.07 -9.95
CA GLU A 287 11.41 -13.15 -8.88
C GLU A 287 12.74 -13.76 -9.38
N ASN A 288 13.84 -13.22 -8.86
CA ASN A 288 15.20 -13.65 -9.11
C ASN A 288 16.05 -13.29 -7.89
N ASP A 289 17.01 -14.12 -7.50
CA ASP A 289 17.94 -13.87 -6.39
C ASP A 289 18.59 -12.49 -6.48
N ILE A 290 18.97 -12.09 -7.70
CA ILE A 290 19.54 -10.76 -7.97
C ILE A 290 18.56 -9.64 -7.65
N LYS A 291 17.27 -9.81 -7.95
CA LYS A 291 16.22 -8.84 -7.65
C LYS A 291 15.91 -8.78 -6.16
N VAL A 292 16.02 -9.90 -5.44
CA VAL A 292 15.91 -9.93 -3.97
C VAL A 292 17.03 -9.09 -3.35
N GLU A 293 18.26 -9.21 -3.85
CA GLU A 293 19.38 -8.38 -3.41
C GLU A 293 19.16 -6.89 -3.71
N ILE A 294 18.70 -6.54 -4.91
CA ILE A 294 18.38 -5.14 -5.28
C ILE A 294 17.29 -4.58 -4.36
N ARG A 295 16.20 -5.34 -4.15
CA ARG A 295 15.11 -4.96 -3.25
C ARG A 295 15.63 -4.69 -1.85
N LYS A 296 16.50 -5.55 -1.32
CA LYS A 296 17.08 -5.38 0.01
C LYS A 296 17.92 -4.10 0.10
N LYS A 297 18.84 -3.88 -0.85
CA LYS A 297 19.66 -2.66 -0.91
C LYS A 297 18.83 -1.39 -1.00
N MET A 298 17.77 -1.41 -1.79
CA MET A 298 16.83 -0.28 -1.89
C MET A 298 16.06 -0.03 -0.59
N ILE A 299 15.66 -1.08 0.13
CA ILE A 299 15.00 -0.95 1.45
C ILE A 299 15.98 -0.38 2.49
N ASP A 300 17.24 -0.79 2.43
CA ASP A 300 18.30 -0.30 3.31
C ASP A 300 18.73 1.15 2.96
N GLY A 301 18.18 1.74 1.88
CA GLY A 301 18.42 3.12 1.47
C GLY A 301 19.73 3.33 0.70
N GLU A 302 20.36 2.26 0.21
CA GLU A 302 21.58 2.33 -0.58
C GLU A 302 21.29 2.77 -2.02
N SER A 303 22.19 3.55 -2.62
CA SER A 303 22.18 3.83 -4.06
C SER A 303 23.07 2.85 -4.81
N GLY A 304 22.70 2.47 -6.03
CA GLY A 304 23.49 1.52 -6.80
C GLY A 304 22.98 1.31 -8.21
N GLU A 305 23.78 0.57 -8.96
CA GLU A 305 23.47 0.11 -10.31
C GLU A 305 23.82 -1.36 -10.44
N ARG A 306 23.00 -2.10 -11.19
CA ARG A 306 23.28 -3.50 -11.54
C ARG A 306 22.72 -3.84 -12.90
N THR A 307 23.59 -4.39 -13.74
CA THR A 307 23.22 -4.96 -15.04
C THR A 307 23.24 -6.48 -14.95
N PHE A 308 22.14 -7.11 -15.36
CA PHE A 308 22.04 -8.56 -15.39
C PHE A 308 20.97 -9.01 -16.39
N GLU A 309 21.06 -10.26 -16.80
CA GLU A 309 20.09 -10.88 -17.68
C GLU A 309 18.90 -11.39 -16.86
N THR A 310 17.69 -10.97 -17.21
CA THR A 310 16.46 -11.33 -16.51
C THR A 310 15.36 -11.73 -17.50
N LEU A 311 14.43 -12.54 -16.99
CA LEU A 311 13.19 -12.86 -17.68
C LEU A 311 12.20 -11.71 -17.53
N VAL A 312 11.60 -11.29 -18.64
CA VAL A 312 10.57 -10.25 -18.73
C VAL A 312 9.29 -10.90 -19.20
N LYS A 313 8.24 -10.80 -18.38
CA LYS A 313 6.90 -11.26 -18.74
C LYS A 313 6.32 -10.30 -19.78
N SER A 314 5.77 -10.85 -20.86
CA SER A 314 5.05 -10.07 -21.88
C SER A 314 3.78 -9.43 -21.29
N GLN A 315 3.38 -8.30 -21.89
CA GLN A 315 2.20 -7.53 -21.48
C GLN A 315 0.89 -8.33 -21.57
N ASP A 316 0.81 -9.27 -22.50
CA ASP A 316 -0.34 -10.17 -22.70
C ASP A 316 -0.29 -11.43 -21.81
N GLU A 317 0.74 -11.55 -20.98
CA GLU A 317 1.00 -12.66 -20.07
C GLU A 317 1.25 -14.03 -20.72
N ARG A 318 1.48 -14.08 -22.04
CA ARG A 318 1.66 -15.35 -22.78
C ARG A 318 3.11 -15.72 -23.03
N TYR A 319 4.00 -14.74 -23.09
CA TYR A 319 5.41 -14.93 -23.44
C TYR A 319 6.33 -14.47 -22.32
N ILE A 320 7.54 -15.04 -22.32
CA ILE A 320 8.64 -14.65 -21.45
C ILE A 320 9.87 -14.45 -22.33
N ASP A 321 10.38 -13.22 -22.35
CA ASP A 321 11.57 -12.87 -23.10
C ASP A 321 12.76 -12.72 -22.17
N LYS A 322 13.91 -13.25 -22.60
CA LYS A 322 15.17 -13.06 -21.90
C LYS A 322 15.79 -11.74 -22.36
N GLY A 323 16.05 -10.83 -21.42
CA GLY A 323 16.57 -9.50 -21.74
C GLY A 323 17.62 -9.04 -20.75
N ASN A 324 18.70 -8.44 -21.26
CA ASN A 324 19.69 -7.77 -20.43
C ASN A 324 19.14 -6.42 -19.97
N ARG A 325 19.07 -6.22 -18.65
CA ARG A 325 18.49 -5.04 -18.02
C ARG A 325 19.47 -4.43 -17.03
N THR A 326 19.59 -3.12 -17.08
CA THR A 326 20.28 -2.32 -16.08
C THR A 326 19.23 -1.72 -15.15
N TYR A 327 19.36 -2.03 -13.86
CA TYR A 327 18.60 -1.44 -12.78
C TYR A 327 19.48 -0.42 -12.09
N THR A 328 19.00 0.81 -11.96
CA THR A 328 19.67 1.89 -11.21
C THR A 328 18.71 2.41 -10.16
N TRP A 329 19.15 2.55 -8.91
CA TRP A 329 18.28 2.96 -7.81
C TRP A 329 18.95 3.94 -6.85
N THR A 330 18.12 4.73 -6.17
CA THR A 330 18.53 5.70 -5.17
C THR A 330 17.40 5.98 -4.18
N ALA A 331 17.74 6.38 -2.96
CA ALA A 331 16.77 6.85 -1.97
C ALA A 331 16.17 8.22 -2.37
N VAL A 332 14.90 8.44 -2.04
CA VAL A 332 14.21 9.73 -2.23
C VAL A 332 14.40 10.58 -0.98
N ASN A 333 15.22 11.62 -1.10
CA ASN A 333 15.56 12.52 0.00
C ASN A 333 14.29 13.08 0.70
N GLY A 334 14.26 12.99 2.03
CA GLY A 334 13.17 13.49 2.85
C GLY A 334 11.99 12.52 3.03
N THR A 335 12.07 11.31 2.46
CA THR A 335 11.08 10.24 2.66
C THR A 335 11.77 8.89 2.84
N ASP A 336 11.02 7.87 3.25
CA ASP A 336 11.54 6.50 3.36
C ASP A 336 11.41 5.71 2.04
N TYR A 337 11.06 6.36 0.93
CA TYR A 337 10.89 5.69 -0.36
C TYR A 337 12.21 5.60 -1.11
N SER A 338 12.37 4.53 -1.89
CA SER A 338 13.48 4.38 -2.83
C SER A 338 12.93 4.27 -4.25
N LEU A 339 13.55 4.99 -5.19
CA LEU A 339 13.16 5.05 -6.59
C LEU A 339 14.22 4.38 -7.45
N ALA A 340 13.77 3.62 -8.43
CA ALA A 340 14.60 2.93 -9.39
C ALA A 340 14.12 3.14 -10.83
N LEU A 341 15.06 2.99 -11.74
CA LEU A 341 14.88 3.06 -13.18
C LEU A 341 15.45 1.79 -13.80
N VAL A 342 14.64 1.15 -14.64
CA VAL A 342 15.02 -0.02 -15.42
C VAL A 342 15.18 0.37 -16.87
N LEU A 343 16.35 0.07 -17.45
CA LEU A 343 16.63 0.30 -18.87
C LEU A 343 17.26 -0.94 -19.52
N PRO A 344 16.86 -1.32 -20.74
CA PRO A 344 17.67 -2.21 -21.56
C PRO A 344 18.91 -1.48 -22.11
N SER A 345 20.01 -2.20 -22.33
CA SER A 345 21.30 -1.60 -22.75
C SER A 345 21.24 -0.76 -24.03
N TYR A 346 20.30 -1.04 -24.94
CA TYR A 346 20.14 -0.28 -26.18
C TYR A 346 19.35 1.04 -26.02
N SER A 347 18.78 1.33 -24.85
CA SER A 347 17.94 2.52 -24.63
C SER A 347 18.63 3.65 -23.88
N PHE A 348 19.96 3.66 -23.84
CA PHE A 348 20.73 4.75 -23.25
C PHE A 348 20.69 6.03 -24.08
N TYR A 349 20.34 5.92 -25.36
CA TYR A 349 20.17 7.04 -26.27
C TYR A 349 18.71 7.19 -26.68
N TYR A 350 18.26 8.44 -26.84
CA TYR A 350 16.93 8.76 -27.35
C TYR A 350 17.01 9.81 -28.45
N ILE A 351 16.01 9.82 -29.31
CA ILE A 351 15.91 10.80 -30.38
C ILE A 351 15.14 12.00 -29.83
N LYS A 352 15.72 13.20 -29.97
CA LYS A 352 15.04 14.46 -29.68
C LYS A 352 14.76 15.17 -31.00
N ALA A 353 13.50 15.44 -31.30
CA ALA A 353 13.15 16.14 -32.54
C ALA A 353 13.71 17.57 -32.55
N LYS A 354 14.56 17.87 -33.55
CA LYS A 354 15.13 19.20 -33.82
C LYS A 354 14.63 19.71 -35.17
N ILE A 355 13.31 19.83 -35.32
CA ILE A 355 12.66 20.36 -36.52
C ILE A 355 12.11 21.75 -36.18
N GLU A 356 12.73 22.79 -36.72
CA GLU A 356 12.38 24.19 -36.42
C GLU A 356 11.69 24.88 -37.60
N GLU A 357 11.89 24.39 -38.82
CA GLU A 357 11.32 24.94 -40.05
C GLU A 357 9.79 24.77 -40.12
N SER A 358 9.05 25.88 -40.20
CA SER A 358 7.58 25.90 -40.26
C SER A 358 7.00 25.08 -41.42
N ILE A 359 7.59 25.16 -42.61
CA ILE A 359 7.14 24.43 -43.81
C ILE A 359 7.27 22.92 -43.59
N THR A 360 8.42 22.48 -43.07
CA THR A 360 8.68 21.07 -42.77
C THR A 360 7.72 20.56 -41.69
N GLN A 361 7.40 21.39 -40.69
CA GLN A 361 6.41 21.03 -39.68
C GLN A 361 4.99 20.90 -40.24
N ALA A 362 4.53 21.83 -41.09
CA ALA A 362 3.20 21.80 -41.68
C ALA A 362 2.99 20.57 -42.57
N ARG A 363 3.99 20.26 -43.41
CA ARG A 363 3.94 19.11 -44.33
C ARG A 363 3.78 17.76 -43.62
N TYR A 364 4.34 17.61 -42.41
CA TYR A 364 4.15 16.39 -41.62
C TYR A 364 2.84 16.35 -40.83
N THR A 365 2.16 17.48 -40.63
CA THR A 365 0.86 17.46 -39.98
C THR A 365 -0.24 17.00 -40.95
N GLU A 366 -0.12 17.35 -42.24
CA GLU A 366 -1.10 16.97 -43.26
C GLU A 366 -1.22 15.45 -43.45
N THR A 367 -0.15 14.69 -43.22
CA THR A 367 -0.16 13.21 -43.30
C THR A 367 -1.06 12.55 -42.27
N LEU A 368 -1.41 13.25 -41.19
CA LEU A 368 -2.25 12.75 -40.11
C LEU A 368 -3.75 13.03 -40.33
N LYS A 369 -4.12 13.71 -41.43
CA LYS A 369 -5.52 14.05 -41.72
C LYS A 369 -6.28 12.84 -42.26
N LEU A 370 -7.51 12.67 -41.77
CA LEU A 370 -8.40 11.56 -42.15
C LEU A 370 -8.65 11.50 -43.66
N ASP A 371 -8.77 12.67 -44.31
CA ASP A 371 -9.01 12.77 -45.75
C ASP A 371 -7.87 12.18 -46.61
N HIS A 372 -6.68 12.02 -46.04
CA HIS A 372 -5.51 11.46 -46.73
C HIS A 372 -5.28 9.98 -46.41
N PHE A 373 -6.19 9.31 -45.69
CA PHE A 373 -6.02 7.90 -45.31
C PHE A 373 -6.05 6.94 -46.50
N ASP A 374 -6.66 7.33 -47.61
CA ASP A 374 -6.66 6.55 -48.85
C ASP A 374 -5.24 6.44 -49.45
N GLU A 375 -4.39 7.45 -49.25
CA GLU A 375 -3.01 7.48 -49.76
C GLU A 375 -1.97 7.12 -48.69
N ALA A 376 -2.15 7.60 -47.45
CA ALA A 376 -1.20 7.43 -46.35
C ALA A 376 -1.46 6.16 -45.51
N GLY A 377 -2.63 5.56 -45.65
CA GLY A 377 -3.09 4.44 -44.82
C GLY A 377 -3.74 4.90 -43.51
N TYR A 378 -4.52 3.98 -42.91
CA TYR A 378 -5.27 4.25 -41.70
C TYR A 378 -4.33 4.53 -40.51
N THR A 379 -4.26 5.80 -40.09
CA THR A 379 -3.27 6.28 -39.12
C THR A 379 -3.87 6.40 -37.73
N PHE A 380 -3.17 5.85 -36.74
CA PHE A 380 -3.51 5.98 -35.33
C PHE A 380 -2.53 6.90 -34.61
N ILE A 381 -3.05 7.71 -33.68
CA ILE A 381 -2.23 8.50 -32.76
C ILE A 381 -2.36 7.95 -31.33
N ALA A 382 -1.25 7.91 -30.59
CA ALA A 382 -1.31 7.48 -29.20
C ALA A 382 -1.98 8.57 -28.34
N PRO A 383 -2.97 8.23 -27.47
CA PRO A 383 -3.63 9.19 -26.59
C PRO A 383 -2.70 9.63 -25.46
N ARG A 384 -1.86 10.63 -25.75
CA ARG A 384 -0.94 11.26 -24.80
C ARG A 384 -1.48 12.63 -24.42
N GLU A 385 -0.97 13.15 -23.30
CA GLU A 385 -1.22 14.52 -22.88
C GLU A 385 -0.30 15.45 -23.67
N TYR A 386 -0.63 15.69 -24.94
CA TYR A 386 0.19 16.55 -25.81
C TYR A 386 0.08 18.02 -25.41
N CYS A 387 -1.12 18.46 -25.02
CA CYS A 387 -1.43 19.80 -24.55
C CYS A 387 -2.51 19.69 -23.47
N ASN A 388 -2.63 20.70 -22.60
CA ASN A 388 -3.66 20.73 -21.57
C ASN A 388 -5.08 20.83 -22.16
N ASP A 389 -5.21 21.44 -23.34
CA ASP A 389 -6.50 21.69 -23.99
C ASP A 389 -7.04 20.47 -24.75
N VAL A 390 -6.16 19.56 -25.18
CA VAL A 390 -6.54 18.34 -25.91
C VAL A 390 -6.74 17.20 -24.92
N LYS A 391 -8.01 16.90 -24.61
CA LYS A 391 -8.38 15.81 -23.71
C LYS A 391 -8.14 14.45 -24.38
N LYS A 392 -7.70 13.46 -23.58
CA LYS A 392 -7.61 12.06 -24.00
C LYS A 392 -9.03 11.52 -24.23
N SER A 393 -9.24 10.82 -25.35
CA SER A 393 -10.44 10.03 -25.62
C SER A 393 -10.05 8.58 -25.88
N ASP A 394 -10.90 7.65 -25.47
CA ASP A 394 -10.75 6.22 -25.77
C ASP A 394 -11.04 5.93 -27.26
N ASN A 395 -11.85 6.78 -27.90
CA ASN A 395 -12.09 6.70 -29.34
C ASN A 395 -10.98 7.43 -30.09
N ASN A 396 -10.14 6.67 -30.82
CA ASN A 396 -8.97 7.23 -31.47
C ASN A 396 -9.31 8.23 -32.58
N THR A 397 -10.38 8.00 -33.34
CA THR A 397 -10.79 8.88 -34.45
C THR A 397 -11.19 10.26 -33.93
N GLU A 398 -11.95 10.29 -32.83
CA GLU A 398 -12.32 11.53 -32.16
C GLU A 398 -11.09 12.26 -31.61
N PHE A 399 -10.18 11.51 -30.96
CA PHE A 399 -8.95 12.07 -30.43
C PHE A 399 -8.05 12.65 -31.54
N LEU A 400 -7.93 11.97 -32.68
CA LEU A 400 -7.16 12.43 -33.84
C LEU A 400 -7.76 13.69 -34.46
N LEU A 401 -9.09 13.77 -34.59
CA LEU A 401 -9.78 14.97 -35.07
C LEU A 401 -9.49 16.17 -34.17
N ASN A 402 -9.67 16.01 -32.85
CA ASN A 402 -9.41 17.07 -31.88
C ASN A 402 -7.93 17.51 -31.88
N PHE A 403 -7.01 16.56 -32.06
CA PHE A 403 -5.57 16.84 -32.15
C PHE A 403 -5.20 17.62 -33.41
N ASN A 404 -5.73 17.21 -34.58
CA ASN A 404 -5.49 17.90 -35.85
C ASN A 404 -6.11 19.31 -35.85
N GLU A 405 -7.34 19.44 -35.33
CA GLU A 405 -8.02 20.74 -35.17
C GLU A 405 -7.21 21.68 -34.26
N PHE A 406 -6.58 21.14 -33.20
CA PHE A 406 -5.73 21.92 -32.31
C PHE A 406 -4.50 22.47 -33.03
N ILE A 407 -3.80 21.65 -33.84
CA ILE A 407 -2.62 22.08 -34.60
C ILE A 407 -2.99 23.05 -35.72
N ASP A 408 -4.15 22.87 -36.37
CA ASP A 408 -4.62 23.78 -37.41
C ASP A 408 -4.98 25.16 -36.83
N ARG A 409 -5.51 25.20 -35.59
CA ARG A 409 -5.88 26.45 -34.90
C ARG A 409 -4.70 27.15 -34.21
N HIS A 410 -3.73 26.41 -33.71
CA HIS A 410 -2.62 26.94 -32.92
C HIS A 410 -1.28 26.62 -33.58
N THR A 411 -0.45 27.64 -33.75
CA THR A 411 0.93 27.39 -34.17
C THR A 411 1.65 26.53 -33.13
N PRO A 412 2.45 25.53 -33.55
CA PRO A 412 3.24 24.66 -32.68
C PRO A 412 4.19 25.34 -31.67
N SER A 413 4.31 26.68 -31.75
CA SER A 413 5.13 27.53 -30.89
C SER A 413 4.38 28.15 -29.70
N SER A 414 3.08 27.87 -29.52
CA SER A 414 2.29 28.47 -28.45
C SER A 414 2.77 28.05 -27.05
N SER A 415 3.03 29.03 -26.20
CA SER A 415 3.69 28.94 -24.89
C SER A 415 2.97 28.10 -23.83
N SER A 416 1.77 27.58 -24.12
CA SER A 416 0.97 26.71 -23.24
C SER A 416 1.19 25.21 -23.49
N SER A 417 2.00 24.82 -24.48
CA SER A 417 2.14 23.44 -24.93
C SER A 417 3.58 22.91 -24.80
N TYR A 418 3.86 22.13 -23.76
CA TYR A 418 5.20 21.56 -23.53
C TYR A 418 5.58 20.42 -24.49
N ILE A 419 4.67 19.92 -25.34
CA ILE A 419 4.83 18.57 -25.95
C ILE A 419 4.47 18.52 -27.45
N ILE A 420 4.44 19.62 -28.21
CA ILE A 420 4.39 19.48 -29.69
C ILE A 420 5.73 18.96 -30.26
N LYS A 421 6.81 18.98 -29.47
CA LYS A 421 8.10 18.39 -29.85
C LYS A 421 8.14 16.85 -29.83
N ILE A 422 7.31 16.16 -29.04
CA ILE A 422 7.39 14.69 -28.85
C ILE A 422 6.45 13.91 -29.78
N SER A 423 5.34 14.50 -30.24
CA SER A 423 4.41 13.81 -31.16
C SER A 423 5.04 13.45 -32.51
N LYS A 424 6.10 14.15 -32.91
CA LYS A 424 6.83 13.93 -34.18
C LYS A 424 7.80 12.73 -34.14
N GLU A 425 8.00 12.10 -32.98
CA GLU A 425 9.00 11.03 -32.79
C GLU A 425 8.53 9.65 -33.26
N LYS A 426 7.22 9.42 -33.40
CA LYS A 426 6.69 8.08 -33.77
C LYS A 426 6.65 7.83 -35.28
N GLU A 427 6.41 8.88 -36.08
CA GLU A 427 6.30 8.76 -37.54
C GLU A 427 7.65 8.50 -38.22
N MET A 428 8.76 8.97 -37.64
CA MET A 428 10.10 8.66 -38.15
C MET A 428 10.51 7.20 -37.93
N ARG A 429 10.03 6.52 -36.88
CA ARG A 429 10.38 5.10 -36.66
C ARG A 429 9.75 4.18 -37.70
N THR A 430 8.52 4.45 -38.13
CA THR A 430 7.85 3.62 -39.15
C THR A 430 8.54 3.77 -40.52
N LYS A 431 8.93 5.00 -40.90
CA LYS A 431 9.64 5.25 -42.17
C LYS A 431 11.07 4.72 -42.21
N ILE A 432 11.79 4.65 -41.08
CA ILE A 432 13.16 4.11 -41.03
C ILE A 432 13.15 2.57 -41.12
N ILE A 433 12.15 1.89 -40.54
CA ILE A 433 12.05 0.43 -40.60
C ILE A 433 11.71 -0.05 -42.03
N ASP A 434 10.88 0.67 -42.77
CA ASP A 434 10.58 0.33 -44.17
C ASP A 434 11.78 0.49 -45.11
N ASN A 435 12.73 1.38 -44.78
CA ASN A 435 13.95 1.56 -45.58
C ASN A 435 15.06 0.55 -45.26
N GLN A 436 15.00 -0.18 -44.13
CA GLN A 436 15.95 -1.26 -43.84
C GLN A 436 15.53 -2.61 -44.41
N ASN A 437 14.25 -2.82 -44.74
CA ASN A 437 13.75 -4.03 -45.39
C ASN A 437 13.87 -4.00 -46.93
N LYS A 438 14.55 -2.99 -47.50
CA LYS A 438 14.79 -2.83 -48.95
C LYS A 438 16.28 -2.71 -49.32
N ARG A 439 17.20 -3.22 -48.50
CA ARG A 439 18.60 -3.40 -48.90
C ARG A 439 19.09 -4.80 -48.62
#